data_AF-A0A7H0H7U2-F1
#
_entry.id   AF-A0A7H0H7U2-F1
#
_cell.length_a   1.000
_cell.length_b   1.000
_cell.length_c   1.000
_cell.angle_alpha   90.00
_cell.angle_beta   90.00
_cell.angle_gamma   90.00
#
_symmetry.space_group_name_H-M   'P 1'
#
loop_
_entity.id
_entity.type
_entity.pdbx_description
1 polymer ?
#
loop_
_entity_poly.entity_id
_entity_poly.type
_entity_poly.pdbx_seq_one_letter_code
_entity_poly.pdbx_strand_id
1 'polypeptide(L)'
;MADADLDLLALWCAHTHVAMEVYSSPRLLIDSPMPGSGKTTCLEHLARLCLDPVQMAAVSSSALLVRLLQSADGEPLVRTLLIDEADRTLRPDKDGVQDLIAILNSGYKRGATRPVLVPVKGGGWESKEMATFAPVAIAGNNPSLPDDTRTRTIRVLLLPDLDGTAAESDWELIEEDAQLLGDLLGSWAEKNRELIAGTRPEMPAGVIGRFREKWQPLARVAAAAGGRWPQVVVDLALADVEQVRADREDGAMTEAPHILLLRNLRDVWPEGEDFVQTADLVEALKDHFPDHWGASDRFPKGLTIQRFGRMMSRSFGVNTVRATDGNRERGYLLSTVRPVMGRLGMGVSNKPDEPVEAAEPDRVPSGSAGLAGSSGYIATPQGEPVPVETLPIAGPEIGTCSVCRLPMEILDPDRPPTPHVRRRRPGGPRDDPRVPNEDPEPSFVRGVPCLVCPAHLDVRNFRARGRRARPLPCQRATRLCRARRRGRAGVRRADLG
;
A
#
# COMPACT_ATOMS: atom_id res chain seq x y z
N MET A 1 13.71 4.69 17.12
CA MET A 1 13.16 4.23 15.83
C MET A 1 14.06 3.10 15.35
N ALA A 2 13.52 1.99 14.83
CA ALA A 2 14.35 0.89 14.33
C ALA A 2 14.80 1.17 12.87
N ASP A 3 15.92 0.58 12.43
CA ASP A 3 16.40 0.75 11.03
C ASP A 3 15.35 0.31 9.99
N ALA A 4 14.57 -0.74 10.32
CA ALA A 4 13.47 -1.21 9.50
C ALA A 4 12.36 -0.16 9.31
N ASP A 5 12.15 0.73 10.28
CA ASP A 5 11.19 1.83 10.15
C ASP A 5 11.68 2.87 9.14
N LEU A 6 12.99 3.17 9.12
CA LEU A 6 13.58 4.10 8.14
C LEU A 6 13.41 3.57 6.72
N ASP A 7 13.62 2.26 6.54
CA ASP A 7 13.38 1.58 5.27
C ASP A 7 11.91 1.64 4.83
N LEU A 8 10.99 1.41 5.76
CA LEU A 8 9.55 1.56 5.53
C LEU A 8 9.20 2.99 5.12
N LEU A 9 9.71 3.99 5.83
CA LEU A 9 9.49 5.41 5.53
C LEU A 9 10.03 5.77 4.15
N ALA A 10 11.23 5.31 3.80
CA ALA A 10 11.83 5.53 2.48
C ALA A 10 10.97 4.94 1.34
N LEU A 11 10.53 3.68 1.50
CA LEU A 11 9.63 3.03 0.54
C LEU A 11 8.28 3.73 0.44
N TRP A 12 7.72 4.18 1.57
CA TRP A 12 6.45 4.88 1.60
C TRP A 12 6.53 6.24 0.90
N CYS A 13 7.61 7.01 1.14
CA CYS A 13 7.91 8.24 0.41
C CYS A 13 7.97 8.02 -1.09
N ALA A 14 8.75 7.03 -1.53
CA ALA A 14 8.90 6.66 -2.94
C ALA A 14 7.55 6.28 -3.57
N HIS A 15 6.74 5.51 -2.85
CA HIS A 15 5.39 5.14 -3.26
C HIS A 15 4.47 6.35 -3.47
N THR A 16 4.59 7.43 -2.70
CA THR A 16 3.70 8.60 -2.87
C THR A 16 3.80 9.21 -4.26
N HIS A 17 4.98 9.17 -4.89
CA HIS A 17 5.23 9.68 -6.25
C HIS A 17 4.64 8.81 -7.36
N VAL A 18 4.27 7.56 -7.03
CA VAL A 18 3.67 6.57 -7.95
C VAL A 18 2.36 6.00 -7.42
N ALA A 19 1.67 6.76 -6.57
CA ALA A 19 0.41 6.34 -5.97
C ALA A 19 -0.69 6.09 -7.03
N MET A 20 -0.58 6.72 -8.20
CA MET A 20 -1.54 6.54 -9.30
C MET A 20 -1.29 5.30 -10.14
N GLU A 21 -0.16 4.61 -9.96
CA GLU A 21 0.27 3.44 -10.72
C GLU A 21 -0.04 2.15 -9.96
N VAL A 22 -0.33 2.30 -8.68
CA VAL A 22 -0.80 1.27 -7.78
C VAL A 22 -2.31 1.42 -7.54
N TYR A 23 -2.92 0.39 -6.96
CA TYR A 23 -4.37 0.37 -6.73
C TYR A 23 -4.76 0.88 -5.34
N SER A 24 -3.89 0.66 -4.36
CA SER A 24 -4.06 1.04 -2.96
C SER A 24 -2.88 1.87 -2.48
N SER A 25 -3.13 2.72 -1.48
CA SER A 25 -2.10 3.50 -0.80
C SER A 25 -2.18 3.24 0.72
N PRO A 26 -1.25 2.47 1.33
CA PRO A 26 -1.22 2.26 2.77
C PRO A 26 -1.26 3.57 3.54
N ARG A 27 -2.12 3.63 4.58
CA ARG A 27 -2.06 4.72 5.55
C ARG A 27 -0.81 4.51 6.39
N LEU A 28 -0.04 5.55 6.62
CA LEU A 28 1.09 5.51 7.52
C LEU A 28 0.64 6.07 8.87
N LEU A 29 0.79 5.31 9.95
CA LEU A 29 0.55 5.79 11.30
C LEU A 29 1.88 5.94 12.02
N ILE A 30 2.21 7.17 12.37
CA ILE A 30 3.39 7.52 13.16
C ILE A 30 2.89 7.78 14.59
N ASP A 31 2.95 6.77 15.45
CA ASP A 31 2.41 6.88 16.80
C ASP A 31 3.50 6.84 17.87
N SER A 32 3.10 7.23 19.07
CA SER A 32 3.95 7.18 20.27
C SER A 32 3.07 7.10 21.50
N PRO A 33 3.54 6.46 22.59
CA PRO A 33 2.87 6.53 23.88
C PRO A 33 3.01 7.91 24.54
N MET A 34 3.95 8.77 24.09
CA MET A 34 4.27 10.02 24.77
C MET A 34 4.66 11.20 23.86
N PRO A 35 4.49 12.46 24.32
CA PRO A 35 5.00 13.64 23.64
C PRO A 35 6.53 13.64 23.51
N GLY A 36 7.07 14.48 22.61
CA GLY A 36 8.51 14.66 22.48
C GLY A 36 9.27 13.53 21.76
N SER A 37 8.57 12.58 21.14
CA SER A 37 9.16 11.43 20.46
C SER A 37 9.56 11.67 18.99
N GLY A 38 9.63 12.92 18.52
CA GLY A 38 10.03 13.24 17.14
C GLY A 38 8.97 12.99 16.05
N LYS A 39 7.68 12.82 16.40
CA LYS A 39 6.60 12.59 15.40
C LYS A 39 6.45 13.74 14.40
N THR A 40 6.39 14.98 14.89
CA THR A 40 6.29 16.17 14.03
C THR A 40 7.55 16.31 13.16
N THR A 41 8.74 16.06 13.71
CA THR A 41 9.99 16.02 12.95
C THR A 41 9.94 14.97 11.82
N CYS A 42 9.42 13.78 12.09
CA CYS A 42 9.21 12.76 11.06
C CYS A 42 8.26 13.26 9.95
N LEU A 43 7.14 13.93 10.30
CA LEU A 43 6.26 14.53 9.30
C LEU A 43 6.94 15.64 8.50
N GLU A 44 7.84 16.42 9.11
CA GLU A 44 8.60 17.46 8.42
C GLU A 44 9.54 16.84 7.37
N HIS A 45 10.18 15.69 7.64
CA HIS A 45 10.91 14.95 6.62
C HIS A 45 9.99 14.47 5.48
N LEU A 46 8.82 13.90 5.82
CA LEU A 46 7.84 13.50 4.80
C LEU A 46 7.37 14.69 3.95
N ALA A 47 7.26 15.88 4.53
CA ALA A 47 6.86 17.11 3.84
C ALA A 47 7.87 17.58 2.78
N ARG A 48 9.10 17.05 2.77
CA ARG A 48 10.11 17.35 1.74
C ARG A 48 10.33 16.21 0.77
N LEU A 49 10.08 14.97 1.21
CA LEU A 49 10.34 13.77 0.41
C LEU A 49 9.14 13.27 -0.39
N CYS A 50 7.91 13.57 0.03
CA CYS A 50 6.69 13.03 -0.57
C CYS A 50 6.16 13.85 -1.75
N LEU A 51 5.24 13.26 -2.52
CA LEU A 51 4.54 13.93 -3.61
C LEU A 51 3.59 15.02 -3.09
N ASP A 52 3.87 16.27 -3.48
CA ASP A 52 3.04 17.46 -3.27
C ASP A 52 2.34 17.50 -1.89
N PRO A 53 3.12 17.50 -0.80
CA PRO A 53 2.59 17.24 0.53
C PRO A 53 1.82 18.43 1.10
N VAL A 54 0.82 18.13 1.93
CA VAL A 54 0.04 19.10 2.70
C VAL A 54 0.02 18.67 4.14
N GLN A 55 0.73 19.41 4.98
CA GLN A 55 0.72 19.19 6.42
C GLN A 55 -0.40 19.99 7.09
N MET A 56 -1.13 19.32 7.97
CA MET A 56 -2.26 19.88 8.71
C MET A 56 -2.17 19.44 10.17
N ALA A 57 -2.01 20.41 11.08
CA ALA A 57 -2.11 20.15 12.52
C ALA A 57 -3.54 19.83 12.98
N ALA A 58 -4.54 20.32 12.23
CA ALA A 58 -5.93 19.98 12.45
C ALA A 58 -6.70 19.94 11.14
N VAL A 59 -7.47 18.87 10.92
CA VAL A 59 -8.42 18.83 9.82
C VAL A 59 -9.67 19.59 10.23
N SER A 60 -9.85 20.78 9.65
CA SER A 60 -10.94 21.70 10.00
C SER A 60 -12.31 21.24 9.49
N SER A 61 -12.35 20.50 8.38
CA SER A 61 -13.58 19.89 7.85
C SER A 61 -13.31 18.76 6.86
N SER A 62 -14.25 17.84 6.73
CA SER A 62 -14.27 16.80 5.70
C SER A 62 -14.29 17.37 4.28
N ALA A 63 -15.00 18.49 4.08
CA ALA A 63 -15.06 19.21 2.79
C ALA A 63 -13.71 19.80 2.37
N LEU A 64 -12.88 20.25 3.32
CA LEU A 64 -11.54 20.74 3.01
C LEU A 64 -10.65 19.62 2.45
N LEU A 65 -10.69 18.42 3.03
CA LEU A 65 -9.87 17.30 2.56
C LEU A 65 -10.12 16.98 1.09
N VAL A 66 -11.38 16.80 0.70
CA VAL A 66 -11.72 16.48 -0.70
C VAL A 66 -11.40 17.64 -1.65
N ARG A 67 -11.47 18.89 -1.19
CA ARG A 67 -11.06 20.07 -1.98
C ARG A 67 -9.55 20.15 -2.19
N LEU A 68 -8.73 19.74 -1.21
CA LEU A 68 -7.28 19.67 -1.35
C LEU A 68 -6.83 18.68 -2.43
N LEU A 69 -7.68 17.70 -2.73
CA LEU A 69 -7.47 16.68 -3.77
C LEU A 69 -8.09 17.06 -5.11
N GLN A 70 -8.41 18.34 -5.32
CA GLN A 70 -8.83 18.88 -6.61
C GLN A 70 -7.84 19.94 -7.10
N SER A 71 -7.62 19.96 -8.40
CA SER A 71 -6.93 21.06 -9.07
C SER A 71 -7.80 22.31 -9.13
N ALA A 72 -7.20 23.44 -9.56
CA ALA A 72 -7.93 24.69 -9.74
C ALA A 72 -9.06 24.59 -10.78
N ASP A 73 -8.90 23.69 -11.76
CA ASP A 73 -9.91 23.42 -12.80
C ASP A 73 -10.95 22.37 -12.34
N GLY A 74 -10.80 21.85 -11.12
CA GLY A 74 -11.74 20.91 -10.51
C GLY A 74 -11.57 19.45 -10.93
N GLU A 75 -10.39 19.11 -11.48
CA GLU A 75 -9.97 17.74 -11.81
C GLU A 75 -9.26 17.08 -10.61
N PRO A 76 -9.34 15.74 -10.45
CA PRO A 76 -8.63 15.03 -9.39
C PRO A 76 -7.12 15.32 -9.39
N LEU A 77 -6.59 15.65 -8.22
CA LEU A 77 -5.18 15.89 -7.98
C LEU A 77 -4.71 15.00 -6.83
N VAL A 78 -3.71 14.17 -7.07
CA VAL A 78 -3.10 13.35 -6.01
C VAL A 78 -2.05 14.16 -5.27
N ARG A 79 -2.19 14.21 -3.95
CA ARG A 79 -1.31 14.88 -3.01
C ARG A 79 -1.09 13.98 -1.80
N THR A 80 -0.01 14.20 -1.05
CA THR A 80 0.24 13.49 0.20
C THR A 80 -0.34 14.29 1.37
N LEU A 81 -1.27 13.72 2.13
CA LEU A 81 -1.84 14.39 3.30
C LEU A 81 -1.06 13.97 4.56
N LEU A 82 -0.55 14.95 5.29
CA LEU A 82 0.19 14.73 6.55
C LEU A 82 -0.64 15.31 7.70
N ILE A 83 -1.28 14.45 8.48
CA ILE A 83 -2.17 14.83 9.58
C ILE A 83 -1.38 14.72 10.88
N ASP A 84 -1.16 15.83 11.58
CA ASP A 84 -0.57 15.84 12.92
C ASP A 84 -1.67 15.90 14.00
N GLU A 85 -1.28 15.68 15.25
CA GLU A 85 -2.16 15.66 16.43
C GLU A 85 -3.44 14.81 16.24
N ALA A 86 -3.30 13.65 15.60
CA ALA A 86 -4.42 12.74 15.29
C ALA A 86 -5.20 12.29 16.53
N ASP A 87 -4.54 12.19 17.68
CA ASP A 87 -5.15 11.88 18.98
C ASP A 87 -6.12 12.97 19.47
N ARG A 88 -6.02 14.19 18.93
CA ARG A 88 -6.97 15.28 19.17
C ARG A 88 -7.95 15.45 18.01
N THR A 89 -7.49 15.28 16.78
CA THR A 89 -8.26 15.65 15.58
C THR A 89 -9.19 14.54 15.11
N LEU A 90 -8.85 13.27 15.35
CA LEU A 90 -9.62 12.09 14.93
C LEU A 90 -10.30 11.37 16.11
N ARG A 91 -10.56 12.09 17.20
CA ARG A 91 -11.25 11.52 18.36
C ARG A 91 -12.69 11.10 18.03
N PRO A 92 -13.14 9.90 18.43
CA PRO A 92 -14.47 9.39 18.09
C PRO A 92 -15.64 10.28 18.53
N ASP A 93 -15.47 11.06 19.60
CA ASP A 93 -16.49 11.91 20.20
C ASP A 93 -16.57 13.32 19.59
N LYS A 94 -15.66 13.65 18.67
CA LYS A 94 -15.64 14.96 18.01
C LYS A 94 -16.61 14.98 16.82
N ASP A 95 -17.39 16.04 16.72
CA ASP A 95 -18.32 16.23 15.60
C ASP A 95 -17.60 16.25 14.24
N GLY A 96 -18.22 15.62 13.23
CA GLY A 96 -17.65 15.48 11.88
C GLY A 96 -16.50 14.48 11.72
N VAL A 97 -15.97 13.87 12.79
CA VAL A 97 -14.88 12.86 12.67
C VAL A 97 -15.31 11.62 11.90
N GLN A 98 -16.56 11.17 12.03
CA GLN A 98 -17.03 9.98 11.30
C GLN A 98 -16.96 10.19 9.78
N ASP A 99 -17.29 11.40 9.30
CA ASP A 99 -17.16 11.76 7.89
C ASP A 99 -15.69 11.84 7.45
N LEU A 100 -14.81 12.36 8.31
CA LEU A 100 -13.37 12.37 8.07
C LEU A 100 -12.81 10.96 7.93
N ILE A 101 -13.11 10.07 8.88
CA ILE A 101 -12.71 8.66 8.84
C ILE A 101 -13.24 7.97 7.58
N ALA A 102 -14.49 8.23 7.20
CA ALA A 102 -15.06 7.67 5.97
C ALA A 102 -14.29 8.11 4.71
N ILE A 103 -13.86 9.37 4.63
CA ILE A 103 -13.00 9.87 3.55
C ILE A 103 -11.63 9.19 3.57
N LEU A 104 -11.00 9.10 4.75
CA LEU A 104 -9.69 8.45 4.90
C LEU A 104 -9.74 6.96 4.53
N ASN A 105 -10.81 6.25 4.86
CA ASN A 105 -10.95 4.82 4.59
C ASN A 105 -11.33 4.53 3.13
N SER A 106 -12.16 5.36 2.51
CA SER A 106 -12.51 5.23 1.10
C SER A 106 -11.34 5.63 0.20
N GLY A 107 -10.68 6.74 0.50
CA GLY A 107 -9.56 7.32 -0.24
C GLY A 107 -8.27 6.49 -0.22
N TYR A 108 -8.31 5.28 0.32
CA TYR A 108 -7.19 4.34 0.32
C TYR A 108 -7.06 3.62 -1.02
N LYS A 109 -8.15 3.52 -1.81
CA LYS A 109 -8.16 2.88 -3.14
C LYS A 109 -8.34 3.92 -4.24
N ARG A 110 -7.62 3.74 -5.35
CA ARG A 110 -7.72 4.61 -6.53
C ARG A 110 -9.13 4.55 -7.11
N GLY A 111 -9.66 5.71 -7.50
CA GLY A 111 -11.01 5.85 -8.04
C GLY A 111 -12.10 6.08 -6.99
N ALA A 112 -11.76 6.14 -5.70
CA ALA A 112 -12.70 6.51 -4.66
C ALA A 112 -13.12 7.99 -4.79
N THR A 113 -14.44 8.23 -4.74
CA THR A 113 -15.04 9.56 -4.77
C THR A 113 -16.05 9.73 -3.64
N ARG A 114 -16.40 10.98 -3.36
CA ARG A 114 -17.49 11.36 -2.46
C ARG A 114 -18.37 12.40 -3.15
N PRO A 115 -19.70 12.23 -3.18
CA PRO A 115 -20.61 13.27 -3.64
C PRO A 115 -20.63 14.43 -2.63
N VAL A 116 -20.45 15.65 -3.14
CA VAL A 116 -20.48 16.89 -2.37
C VAL A 116 -21.40 17.89 -3.04
N LEU A 117 -22.21 18.60 -2.26
CA LEU A 117 -23.05 19.68 -2.78
C LEU A 117 -22.19 20.92 -3.03
N VAL A 118 -22.22 21.43 -4.25
CA VAL A 118 -21.53 22.66 -4.67
C VAL A 118 -22.56 23.69 -5.18
N PRO A 119 -22.40 24.97 -4.83
CA PRO A 119 -23.32 26.01 -5.29
C PRO A 119 -23.07 26.31 -6.78
N VAL A 120 -24.15 26.45 -7.56
CA VAL A 120 -24.07 26.81 -8.98
C VAL A 120 -24.27 28.31 -9.21
N LYS A 121 -23.66 28.84 -10.28
CA LYS A 121 -23.88 30.23 -10.69
C LYS A 121 -25.34 30.41 -11.10
N GLY A 122 -26.06 31.31 -10.42
CA GLY A 122 -27.50 31.53 -10.62
C GLY A 122 -28.37 31.06 -9.45
N GLY A 123 -27.78 30.46 -8.42
CA GLY A 123 -28.49 29.94 -7.26
C GLY A 123 -28.85 28.46 -7.41
N GLY A 124 -28.91 27.74 -6.29
CA GLY A 124 -29.11 26.29 -6.26
C GLY A 124 -27.84 25.51 -5.91
N TRP A 125 -27.99 24.19 -5.80
CA TRP A 125 -26.94 23.25 -5.43
C TRP A 125 -26.92 22.09 -6.42
N GLU A 126 -25.72 21.71 -6.87
CA GLU A 126 -25.52 20.50 -7.66
C GLU A 126 -24.64 19.52 -6.89
N SER A 127 -24.84 18.22 -7.11
CA SER A 127 -23.95 17.19 -6.58
C SER A 127 -22.75 17.03 -7.52
N LYS A 128 -21.55 17.14 -6.96
CA LYS A 128 -20.29 16.88 -7.65
C LYS A 128 -19.55 15.74 -6.97
N GLU A 129 -19.12 14.75 -7.74
CA GLU A 129 -18.21 13.71 -7.27
C GLU A 129 -16.81 14.30 -7.12
N MET A 130 -16.25 14.23 -5.90
CA MET A 130 -14.90 14.69 -5.60
C MET A 130 -14.03 13.51 -5.21
N ALA A 131 -12.83 13.43 -5.78
CA ALA A 131 -11.88 12.36 -5.47
C ALA A 131 -11.45 12.40 -3.99
N THR A 132 -11.35 11.22 -3.39
CA THR A 132 -10.85 11.05 -2.01
C THR A 132 -9.48 10.36 -1.97
N PHE A 133 -9.01 9.83 -3.11
CA PHE A 133 -7.77 9.06 -3.17
C PHE A 133 -6.52 9.92 -2.94
N ALA A 134 -5.73 9.54 -1.93
CA ALA A 134 -4.47 10.20 -1.59
C ALA A 134 -3.61 9.28 -0.70
N PRO A 135 -2.28 9.34 -0.77
CA PRO A 135 -1.41 8.94 0.33
C PRO A 135 -1.66 9.77 1.58
N VAL A 136 -1.71 9.11 2.75
CA VAL A 136 -1.98 9.79 4.02
C VAL A 136 -1.07 9.24 5.11
N ALA A 137 -0.33 10.15 5.77
CA ALA A 137 0.34 9.90 7.03
C ALA A 137 -0.45 10.54 8.19
N ILE A 138 -0.57 9.83 9.29
CA ILE A 138 -1.33 10.20 10.48
C ILE A 138 -0.35 10.12 11.65
N ALA A 139 -0.10 11.23 12.34
CA ALA A 139 0.76 11.28 13.51
C ALA A 139 -0.05 11.65 14.77
N GLY A 140 0.19 10.96 15.87
CA GLY A 140 -0.51 11.25 17.13
C GLY A 140 -0.04 10.40 18.30
N ASN A 141 -0.42 10.79 19.51
CA ASN A 141 -0.14 10.03 20.72
C ASN A 141 -1.22 8.96 20.93
N ASN A 142 -0.91 7.70 20.58
CA ASN A 142 -1.83 6.56 20.64
C ASN A 142 -3.26 6.90 20.15
N PRO A 143 -3.43 7.32 18.88
CA PRO A 143 -4.71 7.79 18.39
C PRO A 143 -5.76 6.66 18.38
N SER A 144 -6.97 7.00 18.82
CA SER A 144 -8.12 6.08 18.86
C SER A 144 -8.75 5.94 17.46
N LEU A 145 -8.02 5.30 16.55
CA LEU A 145 -8.51 4.99 15.21
C LEU A 145 -9.47 3.79 15.23
N PRO A 146 -10.56 3.80 14.45
CA PRO A 146 -11.41 2.63 14.28
C PRO A 146 -10.70 1.47 13.56
N ASP A 147 -11.14 0.23 13.81
CA ASP A 147 -10.49 -0.99 13.29
C ASP A 147 -10.39 -1.04 11.76
N ASP A 148 -11.40 -0.50 11.07
CA ASP A 148 -11.38 -0.40 9.62
C ASP A 148 -10.23 0.49 9.14
N THR A 149 -9.91 1.56 9.87
CA THR A 149 -8.77 2.43 9.61
C THR A 149 -7.46 1.72 9.93
N ARG A 150 -7.38 1.04 11.10
CA ARG A 150 -6.18 0.28 11.53
C ARG A 150 -5.78 -0.80 10.54
N THR A 151 -6.74 -1.57 10.02
CA THR A 151 -6.46 -2.64 9.03
C THR A 151 -5.91 -2.13 7.70
N ARG A 152 -6.01 -0.82 7.41
CA ARG A 152 -5.46 -0.15 6.22
C ARG A 152 -4.14 0.58 6.50
N THR A 153 -3.62 0.44 7.71
CA THR A 153 -2.52 1.24 8.24
C THR A 153 -1.28 0.39 8.46
N ILE A 154 -0.11 0.93 8.13
CA ILE A 154 1.20 0.43 8.56
C ILE A 154 1.68 1.38 9.66
N ARG A 155 2.06 0.81 10.80
CA ARG A 155 2.41 1.56 12.02
C ARG A 155 3.92 1.69 12.14
N VAL A 156 4.37 2.89 12.50
CA VAL A 156 5.74 3.22 12.91
C VAL A 156 5.67 3.79 14.32
N LEU A 157 6.22 3.05 15.28
CA LEU A 157 6.22 3.44 16.68
C LEU A 157 7.48 4.26 16.99
N LEU A 158 7.28 5.52 17.39
CA LEU A 158 8.37 6.39 17.82
C LEU A 158 8.43 6.48 19.35
N LEU A 159 9.63 6.28 19.89
CA LEU A 159 9.95 6.49 21.29
C LEU A 159 10.91 7.68 21.42
N PRO A 160 10.85 8.46 22.51
CA PRO A 160 11.82 9.52 22.75
C PRO A 160 13.25 8.98 22.78
N ASP A 161 14.15 9.77 22.22
CA ASP A 161 15.58 9.50 22.31
C ASP A 161 16.08 9.98 23.68
N LEU A 162 16.21 9.03 24.61
CA LEU A 162 16.70 9.31 25.96
C LEU A 162 18.24 9.34 26.01
N ASP A 163 18.90 8.72 25.04
CA ASP A 163 20.35 8.51 25.01
C ASP A 163 21.08 9.52 24.09
N GLY A 164 20.34 10.42 23.43
CA GLY A 164 20.90 11.45 22.53
C GLY A 164 21.53 10.87 21.27
N THR A 165 21.05 9.71 20.82
CA THR A 165 21.55 8.99 19.64
C THR A 165 20.93 9.47 18.33
N ALA A 166 19.80 10.16 18.39
CA ALA A 166 19.15 10.72 17.23
C ALA A 166 19.99 11.87 16.67
N ALA A 167 20.20 11.85 15.36
CA ALA A 167 20.83 12.97 14.68
C ALA A 167 19.99 14.25 14.87
N GLU A 168 20.69 15.37 15.03
CA GLU A 168 20.04 16.67 15.12
C GLU A 168 19.25 16.96 13.83
N SER A 169 18.03 17.46 13.99
CA SER A 169 17.14 17.81 12.88
C SER A 169 16.98 19.33 12.79
N ASP A 170 18.10 20.03 12.61
CA ASP A 170 18.08 21.47 12.35
C ASP A 170 17.77 21.73 10.87
N TRP A 171 16.53 22.17 10.61
CA TRP A 171 16.06 22.47 9.27
C TRP A 171 16.84 23.61 8.60
N GLU A 172 17.46 24.53 9.34
CA GLU A 172 18.33 25.53 8.72
C GLU A 172 19.54 24.90 8.02
N LEU A 173 19.95 23.70 8.44
CA LEU A 173 21.09 22.97 7.90
C LEU A 173 20.69 21.92 6.86
N ILE A 174 19.58 21.22 7.05
CA ILE A 174 19.23 20.03 6.25
C ILE A 174 18.15 20.27 5.18
N GLU A 175 17.49 21.43 5.16
CA GLU A 175 16.37 21.72 4.24
C GLU A 175 16.72 21.50 2.77
N GLU A 176 17.85 22.06 2.33
CA GLU A 176 18.25 22.02 0.91
C GLU A 176 18.56 20.59 0.47
N ASP A 177 19.25 19.81 1.31
CA ASP A 177 19.59 18.41 1.04
C ASP A 177 18.33 17.53 1.04
N ALA A 178 17.40 17.75 1.98
CA ALA A 178 16.14 17.02 2.04
C ALA A 178 15.26 17.30 0.82
N GLN A 179 15.17 18.56 0.39
CA GLN A 179 14.41 18.93 -0.80
C GLN A 179 15.03 18.36 -2.08
N LEU A 180 16.37 18.40 -2.18
CA LEU A 180 17.10 17.78 -3.29
C LEU A 180 16.84 16.27 -3.34
N LEU A 181 16.86 15.59 -2.20
CA LEU A 181 16.57 14.17 -2.13
C LEU A 181 15.12 13.87 -2.56
N GLY A 182 14.16 14.70 -2.16
CA GLY A 182 12.77 14.63 -2.63
C GLY A 182 12.64 14.78 -4.14
N ASP A 183 13.34 15.74 -4.74
CA ASP A 183 13.35 15.96 -6.19
C ASP A 183 14.00 14.80 -6.95
N LEU A 184 15.09 14.23 -6.42
CA LEU A 184 15.74 13.04 -6.95
C LEU A 184 14.81 11.82 -6.89
N LEU A 185 14.09 11.66 -5.77
CA LEU A 185 13.14 10.57 -5.58
C LEU A 185 11.97 10.68 -6.55
N GLY A 186 11.40 11.88 -6.71
CA GLY A 186 10.36 12.15 -7.70
C GLY A 186 10.83 11.91 -9.14
N SER A 187 12.06 12.33 -9.46
CA SER A 187 12.67 12.10 -10.78
C SER A 187 12.92 10.61 -11.05
N TRP A 188 13.33 9.85 -10.04
CA TRP A 188 13.48 8.40 -10.14
C TRP A 188 12.11 7.73 -10.34
N ALA A 189 11.10 8.14 -9.57
CA ALA A 189 9.75 7.60 -9.63
C ALA A 189 9.10 7.85 -11.00
N GLU A 190 9.27 9.04 -11.58
CA GLU A 190 8.83 9.36 -12.94
C GLU A 190 9.45 8.43 -14.00
N LYS A 191 10.77 8.22 -13.93
CA LYS A 191 11.49 7.35 -14.88
C LYS A 191 11.06 5.89 -14.80
N ASN A 192 10.64 5.43 -13.62
CA ASN A 192 10.26 4.04 -13.36
C ASN A 192 8.75 3.81 -13.32
N ARG A 193 7.95 4.82 -13.65
CA ARG A 193 6.48 4.79 -13.54
C ARG A 193 5.86 3.60 -14.27
N GLU A 194 6.24 3.38 -15.52
CA GLU A 194 5.73 2.27 -16.34
C GLU A 194 6.16 0.91 -15.79
N LEU A 195 7.40 0.78 -15.33
CA LEU A 195 7.93 -0.42 -14.70
C LEU A 195 7.12 -0.76 -13.43
N ILE A 196 6.87 0.21 -12.57
CA ILE A 196 6.10 0.05 -11.34
C ILE A 196 4.64 -0.31 -11.64
N ALA A 197 4.04 0.33 -12.64
CA ALA A 197 2.68 0.02 -13.08
C ALA A 197 2.54 -1.40 -13.65
N GLY A 198 3.58 -1.92 -14.30
CA GLY A 198 3.63 -3.27 -14.90
C GLY A 198 4.00 -4.38 -13.92
N THR A 199 4.85 -4.11 -12.93
CA THR A 199 5.41 -5.13 -12.03
C THR A 199 4.35 -5.70 -11.07
N ARG A 200 4.34 -7.02 -10.89
CA ARG A 200 3.43 -7.73 -9.97
C ARG A 200 4.23 -8.69 -9.08
N PRO A 201 4.92 -8.20 -8.04
CA PRO A 201 5.67 -9.06 -7.13
C PRO A 201 4.71 -10.00 -6.40
N GLU A 202 5.17 -11.23 -6.18
CA GLU A 202 4.49 -12.16 -5.32
C GLU A 202 4.65 -11.73 -3.86
N MET A 203 3.57 -11.82 -3.08
CA MET A 203 3.62 -11.58 -1.64
C MET A 203 3.90 -12.91 -0.93
N PRO A 204 4.65 -12.89 0.17
CA PRO A 204 4.95 -14.11 0.92
C PRO A 204 3.68 -14.75 1.48
N ALA A 205 3.77 -16.04 1.81
CA ALA A 205 2.66 -16.77 2.43
C ALA A 205 2.18 -16.08 3.71
N GLY A 206 0.87 -16.08 3.95
CA GLY A 206 0.25 -15.37 5.08
C GLY A 206 -0.06 -13.89 4.83
N VAL A 207 0.63 -13.22 3.90
CA VAL A 207 0.33 -11.84 3.50
C VAL A 207 -0.83 -11.82 2.49
N ILE A 208 -2.04 -11.94 3.03
CA ILE A 208 -3.31 -12.02 2.29
C ILE A 208 -4.28 -10.89 2.68
N GLY A 209 -5.38 -10.75 1.95
CA GLY A 209 -6.45 -9.80 2.27
C GLY A 209 -5.94 -8.37 2.45
N ARG A 210 -6.19 -7.77 3.62
CA ARG A 210 -5.76 -6.40 3.94
C ARG A 210 -4.25 -6.23 4.01
N PHE A 211 -3.50 -7.24 4.48
CA PHE A 211 -2.04 -7.17 4.48
C PHE A 211 -1.49 -7.08 3.06
N ARG A 212 -2.01 -7.91 2.14
CA ARG A 212 -1.65 -7.81 0.72
C ARG A 212 -1.98 -6.43 0.15
N GLU A 213 -3.14 -5.87 0.46
CA GLU A 213 -3.51 -4.53 0.00
C GLU A 213 -2.53 -3.45 0.52
N LYS A 214 -2.06 -3.54 1.77
CA LYS A 214 -1.09 -2.60 2.37
C LYS A 214 0.29 -2.72 1.73
N TRP A 215 0.79 -3.94 1.59
CA TRP A 215 2.20 -4.18 1.25
C TRP A 215 2.48 -4.31 -0.25
N GLN A 216 1.50 -4.73 -1.05
CA GLN A 216 1.66 -4.82 -2.51
C GLN A 216 2.13 -3.51 -3.18
N PRO A 217 1.59 -2.32 -2.89
CA PRO A 217 2.07 -1.09 -3.51
C PRO A 217 3.54 -0.81 -3.18
N LEU A 218 3.98 -1.04 -1.93
CA LEU A 218 5.38 -0.90 -1.54
C LEU A 218 6.27 -1.95 -2.19
N ALA A 219 5.78 -3.20 -2.32
CA ALA A 219 6.50 -4.28 -2.99
C ALA A 219 6.80 -3.95 -4.46
N ARG A 220 5.88 -3.28 -5.17
CA ARG A 220 6.11 -2.86 -6.56
C ARG A 220 7.22 -1.82 -6.68
N VAL A 221 7.24 -0.85 -5.76
CA VAL A 221 8.28 0.17 -5.68
C VAL A 221 9.63 -0.49 -5.36
N ALA A 222 9.65 -1.38 -4.38
CA ALA A 222 10.84 -2.14 -4.01
C ALA A 222 11.39 -3.01 -5.14
N ALA A 223 10.52 -3.68 -5.89
CA ALA A 223 10.91 -4.48 -7.05
C ALA A 223 11.53 -3.61 -8.17
N ALA A 224 10.99 -2.41 -8.40
CA ALA A 224 11.57 -1.46 -9.36
C ALA A 224 12.90 -0.85 -8.86
N ALA A 225 13.05 -0.65 -7.55
CA ALA A 225 14.29 -0.17 -6.95
C ALA A 225 15.40 -1.24 -6.97
N GLY A 226 15.04 -2.51 -6.84
CA GLY A 226 15.98 -3.64 -6.86
C GLY A 226 16.90 -3.67 -5.63
N GLY A 227 18.03 -4.39 -5.74
CA GLY A 227 18.98 -4.54 -4.65
C GLY A 227 18.33 -5.19 -3.42
N ARG A 228 18.51 -4.59 -2.24
CA ARG A 228 17.96 -5.09 -0.97
C ARG A 228 16.46 -4.84 -0.78
N TRP A 229 15.87 -3.90 -1.52
CA TRP A 229 14.51 -3.40 -1.27
C TRP A 229 13.41 -4.47 -1.36
N PRO A 230 13.43 -5.42 -2.31
CA PRO A 230 12.41 -6.48 -2.36
C PRO A 230 12.38 -7.32 -1.08
N GLN A 231 13.54 -7.66 -0.53
CA GLN A 231 13.65 -8.44 0.70
C GLN A 231 13.16 -7.64 1.91
N VAL A 232 13.53 -6.37 2.00
CA VAL A 232 13.06 -5.44 3.04
C VAL A 232 11.53 -5.42 3.12
N VAL A 233 10.83 -5.35 1.97
CA VAL A 233 9.34 -5.38 1.97
C VAL A 233 8.79 -6.72 2.43
N VAL A 234 9.42 -7.83 2.05
CA VAL A 234 9.01 -9.17 2.51
C VAL A 234 9.12 -9.27 4.03
N ASP A 235 10.24 -8.86 4.59
CA ASP A 235 10.52 -8.93 6.03
C ASP A 235 9.56 -8.04 6.82
N LEU A 236 9.37 -6.79 6.37
CA LEU A 236 8.41 -5.86 6.98
C LEU A 236 6.96 -6.36 6.91
N ALA A 237 6.56 -6.97 5.79
CA ALA A 237 5.20 -7.48 5.63
C ALA A 237 4.92 -8.69 6.53
N LEU A 238 5.90 -9.58 6.72
CA LEU A 238 5.79 -10.70 7.63
C LEU A 238 5.77 -10.24 9.09
N ALA A 239 6.63 -9.28 9.46
CA ALA A 239 6.65 -8.70 10.79
C ALA A 239 5.31 -8.02 11.15
N ASP A 240 4.67 -7.32 10.20
CA ASP A 240 3.35 -6.71 10.41
C ASP A 240 2.23 -7.76 10.59
N VAL A 241 2.28 -8.88 9.87
CA VAL A 241 1.35 -10.01 10.10
C VAL A 241 1.54 -10.59 11.50
N GLU A 242 2.79 -10.84 11.90
CA GLU A 242 3.11 -11.44 13.19
C GLU A 242 2.76 -10.51 14.36
N GLN A 243 3.04 -9.21 14.24
CA GLN A 243 2.69 -8.23 15.27
C GLN A 243 1.18 -8.17 15.49
N VAL A 244 0.38 -8.12 14.41
CA VAL A 244 -1.09 -8.10 14.54
C VAL A 244 -1.62 -9.41 15.13
N ARG A 245 -0.95 -10.54 14.85
CA ARG A 245 -1.27 -11.82 15.45
C ARG A 245 -0.98 -11.82 16.95
N ALA A 246 0.21 -11.39 17.35
CA ALA A 246 0.60 -11.27 18.76
C ALA A 246 -0.33 -10.33 19.54
N ASP A 247 -0.66 -9.16 19.00
CA ASP A 247 -1.58 -8.19 19.62
C ASP A 247 -3.00 -8.78 19.84
N ARG A 248 -3.41 -9.73 18.99
CA ARG A 248 -4.68 -10.44 19.12
C ARG A 248 -4.61 -11.56 20.17
N GLU A 249 -3.49 -12.27 20.24
CA GLU A 249 -3.26 -13.36 21.21
C GLU A 249 -3.11 -12.80 22.63
N ASP A 250 -2.47 -11.64 22.80
CA ASP A 250 -2.28 -10.94 24.08
C ASP A 250 -3.53 -10.19 24.58
N GLY A 251 -4.64 -10.22 23.82
CA GLY A 251 -5.89 -9.53 24.17
C GLY A 251 -5.83 -8.01 24.12
N ALA A 252 -4.73 -7.43 23.59
CA ALA A 252 -4.59 -5.98 23.36
C ALA A 252 -5.57 -5.48 22.29
N MET A 253 -6.01 -6.36 21.39
CA MET A 253 -7.19 -6.15 20.57
C MET A 253 -8.43 -6.76 21.25
N THR A 254 -9.38 -5.93 21.66
CA THR A 254 -10.70 -6.41 22.13
C THR A 254 -11.37 -7.19 21.01
N GLU A 255 -11.33 -8.53 21.07
CA GLU A 255 -11.97 -9.37 20.07
C GLU A 255 -13.46 -9.02 20.00
N ALA A 256 -13.96 -8.73 18.79
CA ALA A 256 -15.33 -8.32 18.63
C ALA A 256 -16.25 -9.43 19.17
N PRO A 257 -17.29 -9.12 19.98
CA PRO A 257 -18.04 -10.14 20.72
C PRO A 257 -18.59 -11.28 19.84
N HIS A 258 -18.91 -11.02 18.57
CA HIS A 258 -19.41 -12.06 17.67
C HIS A 258 -18.32 -13.04 17.23
N ILE A 259 -17.06 -12.63 17.12
CA ILE A 259 -15.94 -13.51 16.83
C ILE A 259 -15.62 -14.38 18.07
N LEU A 260 -15.57 -13.75 19.26
CA LEU A 260 -15.43 -14.48 20.52
C LEU A 260 -16.56 -15.49 20.72
N LEU A 261 -17.79 -15.14 20.32
CA LEU A 261 -18.93 -16.05 20.35
C LEU A 261 -18.67 -17.31 19.51
N LEU A 262 -18.20 -17.17 18.28
CA LEU A 262 -17.92 -18.33 17.42
C LEU A 262 -16.77 -19.18 17.96
N ARG A 263 -15.73 -18.56 18.53
CA ARG A 263 -14.61 -19.29 19.14
C ARG A 263 -15.10 -20.13 20.32
N ASN A 264 -15.81 -19.50 21.25
CA ASN A 264 -16.36 -20.18 22.41
C ASN A 264 -17.42 -21.22 21.99
N LEU A 265 -18.21 -20.93 20.94
CA LEU A 265 -19.21 -21.85 20.40
C LEU A 265 -18.57 -23.13 19.84
N ARG A 266 -17.38 -23.03 19.23
CA ARG A 266 -16.62 -24.21 18.78
C ARG A 266 -16.26 -25.10 19.98
N ASP A 267 -15.84 -24.48 21.08
CA ASP A 267 -15.33 -25.19 22.25
C ASP A 267 -16.45 -25.83 23.09
N VAL A 268 -17.69 -25.35 22.97
CA VAL A 268 -18.87 -25.91 23.67
C VAL A 268 -19.82 -26.69 22.75
N TRP A 269 -19.50 -26.82 21.47
CA TRP A 269 -20.34 -27.61 20.57
C TRP A 269 -20.25 -29.09 20.98
N PRO A 270 -21.37 -29.76 21.30
CA PRO A 270 -21.32 -31.15 21.75
C PRO A 270 -20.72 -32.07 20.68
N GLU A 271 -19.80 -32.96 21.08
CA GLU A 271 -19.19 -33.91 20.16
C GLU A 271 -20.25 -34.85 19.56
N GLY A 272 -20.21 -35.04 18.24
CA GLY A 272 -21.13 -35.93 17.52
C GLY A 272 -22.52 -35.34 17.22
N GLU A 273 -22.83 -34.14 17.71
CA GLU A 273 -24.14 -33.50 17.47
C GLU A 273 -24.13 -32.61 16.23
N ASP A 274 -25.02 -32.90 15.28
CA ASP A 274 -25.18 -32.08 14.07
C ASP A 274 -26.15 -30.90 14.27
N PHE A 275 -27.04 -30.98 15.24
CA PHE A 275 -28.02 -29.94 15.56
C PHE A 275 -28.03 -29.66 17.05
N VAL A 276 -27.95 -28.39 17.44
CA VAL A 276 -28.04 -27.99 18.85
C VAL A 276 -29.02 -26.85 19.00
N GLN A 277 -29.86 -26.90 20.03
CA GLN A 277 -30.84 -25.86 20.26
C GLN A 277 -30.18 -24.55 20.71
N THR A 278 -30.83 -23.43 20.40
CA THR A 278 -30.27 -22.12 20.77
C THR A 278 -30.24 -21.94 22.29
N ALA A 279 -31.16 -22.55 23.04
CA ALA A 279 -31.17 -22.50 24.50
C ALA A 279 -29.94 -23.19 25.07
N ASP A 280 -29.72 -24.45 24.68
CA ASP A 280 -28.60 -25.28 25.13
C ASP A 280 -27.25 -24.62 24.80
N LEU A 281 -27.09 -24.07 23.59
CA LEU A 281 -25.86 -23.35 23.22
C LEU A 281 -25.63 -22.11 24.09
N VAL A 282 -26.69 -21.37 24.44
CA VAL A 282 -26.56 -20.18 25.29
C VAL A 282 -26.23 -20.56 26.73
N GLU A 283 -26.80 -21.65 27.24
CA GLU A 283 -26.48 -22.18 28.57
C GLU A 283 -25.05 -22.70 28.63
N ALA A 284 -24.65 -23.57 27.69
CA ALA A 284 -23.29 -24.09 27.61
C ALA A 284 -22.24 -22.97 27.51
N LEU A 285 -22.52 -21.92 26.73
CA LEU A 285 -21.63 -20.75 26.65
C LEU A 285 -21.53 -19.98 27.98
N LYS A 286 -22.64 -19.83 28.71
CA LYS A 286 -22.64 -19.18 30.02
C LYS A 286 -21.87 -19.98 31.06
N ASP A 287 -22.01 -21.29 31.03
CA ASP A 287 -21.42 -22.18 32.00
C ASP A 287 -19.90 -22.34 31.78
N HIS A 288 -19.47 -22.47 30.52
CA HIS A 288 -18.05 -22.66 30.19
C HIS A 288 -17.26 -21.35 30.14
N PHE A 289 -17.92 -20.21 29.88
CA PHE A 289 -17.28 -18.90 29.80
C PHE A 289 -18.08 -17.81 30.52
N PRO A 290 -18.25 -17.93 31.86
CA PRO A 290 -19.08 -17.02 32.65
C PRO A 290 -18.58 -15.57 32.61
N ASP A 291 -17.27 -15.35 32.52
CA ASP A 291 -16.69 -14.00 32.45
C ASP A 291 -17.07 -13.25 31.16
N HIS A 292 -17.38 -13.99 30.09
CA HIS A 292 -17.72 -13.42 28.78
C HIS A 292 -19.23 -13.38 28.53
N TRP A 293 -19.96 -14.40 28.97
CA TRP A 293 -21.37 -14.61 28.63
C TRP A 293 -22.32 -14.60 29.84
N GLY A 294 -21.78 -14.61 31.06
CA GLY A 294 -22.53 -14.46 32.30
C GLY A 294 -23.08 -13.05 32.53
N ALA A 295 -23.77 -12.87 33.66
CA ALA A 295 -24.30 -11.57 34.05
C ALA A 295 -23.16 -10.58 34.38
N SER A 296 -23.28 -9.35 33.90
CA SER A 296 -22.36 -8.24 34.21
C SER A 296 -23.13 -6.93 34.37
N ASP A 297 -22.48 -5.89 34.90
CA ASP A 297 -23.08 -4.55 35.06
C ASP A 297 -23.67 -4.02 33.75
N ARG A 298 -23.00 -4.31 32.63
CA ARG A 298 -23.45 -3.89 31.29
C ARG A 298 -24.51 -4.81 30.69
N PHE A 299 -24.51 -6.09 31.06
CA PHE A 299 -25.47 -7.10 30.61
C PHE A 299 -26.01 -7.91 31.80
N PRO A 300 -27.01 -7.39 32.54
CA PRO A 300 -27.47 -8.02 33.79
C PRO A 300 -28.04 -9.43 33.62
N LYS A 301 -28.45 -9.80 32.40
CA LYS A 301 -28.99 -11.13 32.04
C LYS A 301 -27.97 -12.02 31.31
N GLY A 302 -26.75 -11.54 31.14
CA GLY A 302 -25.72 -12.16 30.31
C GLY A 302 -26.12 -12.33 28.85
N LEU A 303 -25.63 -13.39 28.22
CA LEU A 303 -26.00 -13.78 26.86
C LEU A 303 -27.45 -14.25 26.80
N THR A 304 -28.26 -13.68 25.92
CA THR A 304 -29.65 -14.09 25.72
C THR A 304 -29.82 -14.74 24.34
N ILE A 305 -30.83 -15.59 24.18
CA ILE A 305 -31.19 -16.20 22.87
C ILE A 305 -31.33 -15.13 21.78
N GLN A 306 -31.96 -13.99 22.08
CA GLN A 306 -32.11 -12.90 21.11
C GLN A 306 -30.81 -12.18 20.81
N ARG A 307 -29.87 -12.09 21.76
CA ARG A 307 -28.54 -11.49 21.55
C ARG A 307 -27.66 -12.45 20.73
N PHE A 308 -27.64 -13.73 21.07
CA PHE A 308 -27.00 -14.80 20.32
C PHE A 308 -27.49 -14.81 18.86
N GLY A 309 -28.81 -14.91 18.65
CA GLY A 309 -29.38 -14.94 17.31
C GLY A 309 -29.11 -13.68 16.49
N ARG A 310 -29.07 -12.50 17.12
CA ARG A 310 -28.68 -11.26 16.43
C ARG A 310 -27.21 -11.26 16.02
N MET A 311 -26.32 -11.81 16.84
CA MET A 311 -24.90 -11.92 16.51
C MET A 311 -24.70 -12.92 15.37
N MET A 312 -25.33 -14.10 15.44
CA MET A 312 -25.24 -15.12 14.38
C MET A 312 -25.79 -14.63 13.03
N SER A 313 -26.97 -14.00 13.02
CA SER A 313 -27.60 -13.53 11.79
C SER A 313 -26.91 -12.31 11.19
N ARG A 314 -26.60 -11.28 11.99
CA ARG A 314 -26.06 -10.00 11.46
C ARG A 314 -24.59 -10.09 11.10
N SER A 315 -23.80 -10.84 11.87
CA SER A 315 -22.35 -10.90 11.65
C SER A 315 -21.95 -12.03 10.71
N PHE A 316 -22.72 -13.13 10.67
CA PHE A 316 -22.33 -14.34 9.93
C PHE A 316 -23.37 -14.81 8.90
N GLY A 317 -24.56 -14.20 8.87
CA GLY A 317 -25.64 -14.65 7.99
C GLY A 317 -26.22 -16.02 8.36
N VAL A 318 -25.90 -16.54 9.55
CA VAL A 318 -26.38 -17.85 10.01
C VAL A 318 -27.67 -17.64 10.80
N ASN A 319 -28.74 -18.26 10.32
CA ASN A 319 -30.06 -18.18 10.95
C ASN A 319 -30.43 -19.51 11.61
N THR A 320 -31.32 -19.43 12.59
CA THR A 320 -31.88 -20.63 13.23
C THR A 320 -32.71 -21.45 12.25
N VAL A 321 -32.60 -22.76 12.35
CA VAL A 321 -33.46 -23.73 11.66
C VAL A 321 -34.34 -24.46 12.68
N ARG A 322 -35.41 -25.09 12.22
CA ARG A 322 -36.23 -25.99 13.05
C ARG A 322 -35.65 -27.39 12.99
N ALA A 323 -35.75 -28.13 14.08
CA ALA A 323 -35.37 -29.53 14.12
C ALA A 323 -36.29 -30.36 13.19
N THR A 324 -35.73 -31.36 12.52
CA THR A 324 -36.42 -32.23 11.55
C THR A 324 -37.17 -33.39 12.20
N ASP A 325 -36.97 -33.60 13.50
CA ASP A 325 -37.50 -34.67 14.34
C ASP A 325 -38.90 -34.40 14.92
N GLY A 326 -39.56 -33.31 14.49
CA GLY A 326 -40.88 -32.92 14.98
C GLY A 326 -40.86 -32.02 16.22
N ASN A 327 -39.68 -31.74 16.78
CA ASN A 327 -39.55 -30.73 17.82
C ASN A 327 -39.71 -29.31 17.22
N ARG A 328 -40.53 -28.47 17.86
CA ARG A 328 -40.83 -27.10 17.39
C ARG A 328 -39.73 -26.10 17.71
N GLU A 329 -38.71 -26.53 18.44
CA GLU A 329 -37.62 -25.70 18.93
C GLU A 329 -36.63 -25.33 17.81
N ARG A 330 -35.94 -24.20 18.00
CA ARG A 330 -35.06 -23.58 17.01
C ARG A 330 -33.61 -23.64 17.44
N GLY A 331 -32.74 -24.07 16.52
CA GLY A 331 -31.32 -24.30 16.78
C GLY A 331 -30.46 -24.02 15.57
N TYR A 332 -29.21 -24.48 15.65
CA TYR A 332 -28.21 -24.31 14.60
C TYR A 332 -27.69 -25.67 14.17
N LEU A 333 -27.46 -25.82 12.86
CA LEU A 333 -26.79 -26.99 12.30
C LEU A 333 -25.29 -26.76 12.26
N LEU A 334 -24.49 -27.74 12.68
CA LEU A 334 -23.03 -27.68 12.62
C LEU A 334 -22.56 -27.44 11.19
N SER A 335 -23.22 -28.03 10.19
CA SER A 335 -22.96 -27.80 8.76
C SER A 335 -23.13 -26.35 8.31
N THR A 336 -23.94 -25.54 9.01
CA THR A 336 -24.11 -24.10 8.72
C THR A 336 -23.12 -23.21 9.47
N VAL A 337 -22.62 -23.67 10.62
CA VAL A 337 -21.70 -22.92 11.49
C VAL A 337 -20.23 -23.21 11.13
N ARG A 338 -19.90 -24.47 10.85
CA ARG A 338 -18.54 -24.95 10.53
C ARG A 338 -17.88 -24.20 9.36
N PRO A 339 -18.57 -23.88 8.25
CA PRO A 339 -17.98 -23.09 7.15
C PRO A 339 -17.57 -21.67 7.59
N VAL A 340 -18.32 -21.07 8.51
CA VAL A 340 -18.00 -19.73 9.05
C VAL A 340 -16.79 -19.82 9.98
N MET A 341 -16.73 -20.83 10.85
CA MET A 341 -15.56 -21.08 11.71
C MET A 341 -14.29 -21.32 10.89
N GLY A 342 -14.38 -22.15 9.84
CA GLY A 342 -13.25 -22.43 8.94
C GLY A 342 -12.71 -21.18 8.24
N ARG A 343 -13.60 -20.27 7.79
CA ARG A 343 -13.20 -18.99 7.17
C ARG A 343 -12.46 -18.04 8.11
N LEU A 344 -12.67 -18.19 9.43
CA LEU A 344 -12.03 -17.38 10.46
C LEU A 344 -10.77 -18.04 11.03
N GLY A 345 -10.30 -19.14 10.43
CA GLY A 345 -9.13 -19.88 10.90
C GLY A 345 -9.38 -20.71 12.17
N MET A 346 -10.65 -20.89 12.56
CA MET A 346 -11.04 -21.70 13.72
C MET A 346 -11.31 -23.14 13.29
N GLY A 347 -10.29 -23.81 12.78
CA GLY A 347 -10.39 -25.21 12.34
C GLY A 347 -10.86 -26.12 13.48
N VAL A 348 -11.77 -27.04 13.16
CA VAL A 348 -12.07 -28.22 13.97
C VAL A 348 -11.06 -29.29 13.55
N SER A 349 -10.41 -29.95 14.51
CA SER A 349 -9.55 -31.09 14.22
C SER A 349 -10.39 -32.18 13.54
N ASN A 350 -10.18 -32.42 12.26
CA ASN A 350 -10.76 -33.58 11.59
C ASN A 350 -9.92 -34.81 11.97
N LYS A 351 -10.45 -35.66 12.85
CA LYS A 351 -10.22 -37.10 12.65
C LYS A 351 -11.11 -37.51 11.46
N PRO A 352 -10.56 -38.21 10.44
CA PRO A 352 -11.36 -38.61 9.30
C PRO A 352 -12.44 -39.60 9.75
N ASP A 353 -13.68 -39.37 9.32
CA ASP A 353 -14.77 -40.33 9.44
C ASP A 353 -14.39 -41.63 8.73
N GLU A 354 -14.57 -42.76 9.42
CA GLU A 354 -14.54 -44.07 8.79
C GLU A 354 -15.62 -44.13 7.69
N PRO A 355 -15.33 -44.77 6.54
CA PRO A 355 -16.30 -44.86 5.47
C PRO A 355 -17.48 -45.73 5.90
N VAL A 356 -18.68 -45.13 5.90
CA VAL A 356 -19.93 -45.84 6.06
C VAL A 356 -20.10 -46.80 4.88
N GLU A 357 -20.15 -48.09 5.19
CA GLU A 357 -20.40 -49.19 4.26
C GLU A 357 -21.77 -48.98 3.58
N ALA A 358 -21.75 -48.86 2.25
CA ALA A 358 -22.97 -48.68 1.46
C ALA A 358 -23.78 -49.98 1.44
N ALA A 359 -24.98 -49.95 2.00
CA ALA A 359 -25.96 -51.02 1.86
C ALA A 359 -26.35 -51.21 0.38
N GLU A 360 -26.35 -52.47 -0.06
CA GLU A 360 -26.77 -52.90 -1.40
C GLU A 360 -28.24 -52.49 -1.68
N PRO A 361 -28.57 -51.97 -2.87
CA PRO A 361 -29.97 -51.81 -3.24
C PRO A 361 -30.54 -53.09 -3.86
N ASP A 362 -31.71 -53.45 -3.36
CA ASP A 362 -32.59 -54.52 -3.85
C ASP A 362 -32.91 -54.44 -5.35
N ARG A 363 -33.05 -55.63 -5.94
CA ARG A 363 -33.44 -55.88 -7.34
C ARG A 363 -34.92 -55.60 -7.60
N VAL A 364 -35.23 -54.95 -8.72
CA VAL A 364 -36.46 -55.19 -9.51
C VAL A 364 -36.21 -54.88 -11.01
N PRO A 365 -37.01 -55.37 -11.98
CA PRO A 365 -36.51 -56.19 -13.07
C PRO A 365 -36.59 -55.55 -14.47
N SER A 366 -35.82 -56.14 -15.37
CA SER A 366 -35.85 -56.14 -16.85
C SER A 366 -37.00 -55.45 -17.60
N GLY A 367 -36.63 -54.60 -18.57
CA GLY A 367 -37.44 -54.17 -19.71
C GLY A 367 -36.57 -53.53 -20.81
N SER A 368 -36.70 -54.02 -22.04
CA SER A 368 -35.80 -53.95 -23.20
C SER A 368 -35.76 -52.66 -24.06
N ALA A 369 -34.68 -52.58 -24.86
CA ALA A 369 -34.47 -51.87 -26.15
C ALA A 369 -34.22 -50.34 -26.10
N GLY A 370 -33.24 -49.74 -26.80
CA GLY A 370 -32.21 -50.20 -27.73
C GLY A 370 -31.45 -48.99 -28.34
N LEU A 371 -30.28 -49.28 -28.94
CA LEU A 371 -29.51 -48.53 -29.96
C LEU A 371 -28.59 -47.33 -29.57
N ALA A 372 -27.28 -47.66 -29.66
CA ALA A 372 -26.23 -47.04 -30.48
C ALA A 372 -25.73 -45.60 -30.23
N GLY A 373 -24.40 -45.49 -30.01
CA GLY A 373 -23.63 -44.25 -30.12
C GLY A 373 -22.18 -44.36 -29.63
N SER A 374 -21.27 -44.68 -30.55
CA SER A 374 -19.79 -44.73 -30.48
C SER A 374 -19.13 -43.47 -29.87
N SER A 375 -18.15 -43.58 -28.96
CA SER A 375 -16.68 -43.81 -29.14
C SER A 375 -15.85 -42.52 -29.14
N GLY A 376 -14.74 -42.51 -28.36
CA GLY A 376 -13.66 -41.53 -28.53
C GLY A 376 -12.94 -41.06 -27.25
N TYR A 377 -12.18 -41.93 -26.58
CA TYR A 377 -11.09 -41.53 -25.66
C TYR A 377 -9.75 -41.73 -26.39
N ILE A 378 -8.90 -40.69 -26.45
CA ILE A 378 -7.48 -40.80 -26.83
C ILE A 378 -6.65 -40.34 -25.63
N ALA A 379 -5.80 -41.26 -25.17
CA ALA A 379 -4.75 -41.04 -24.18
C ALA A 379 -3.50 -40.42 -24.82
N THR A 380 -2.84 -39.51 -24.11
CA THR A 380 -1.50 -39.00 -24.42
C THR A 380 -0.44 -39.74 -23.60
N PRO A 381 0.72 -40.13 -24.17
CA PRO A 381 1.78 -40.79 -23.41
C PRO A 381 2.76 -39.79 -22.79
N GLN A 382 3.29 -40.18 -21.62
CA GLN A 382 4.35 -39.53 -20.86
C GLN A 382 5.72 -39.72 -21.55
N GLY A 383 6.53 -38.66 -21.62
CA GLY A 383 7.92 -38.71 -22.07
C GLY A 383 8.90 -38.67 -20.89
N GLU A 384 9.90 -39.56 -20.94
CA GLU A 384 11.02 -39.65 -19.99
C GLU A 384 12.04 -38.51 -20.14
N PRO A 385 12.82 -38.16 -19.10
CA PRO A 385 13.73 -37.02 -19.10
C PRO A 385 15.10 -37.34 -19.72
N VAL A 386 15.62 -36.39 -20.50
CA VAL A 386 16.98 -36.39 -21.10
C VAL A 386 17.98 -35.74 -20.13
N PRO A 387 19.24 -36.22 -20.00
CA PRO A 387 20.22 -35.66 -19.08
C PRO A 387 20.83 -34.36 -19.63
N VAL A 388 20.99 -33.36 -18.76
CA VAL A 388 21.65 -32.07 -19.09
C VAL A 388 23.13 -32.15 -18.70
N GLU A 389 24.02 -32.01 -19.68
CA GLU A 389 25.46 -31.80 -19.48
C GLU A 389 25.72 -30.40 -18.90
N THR A 390 26.55 -30.35 -17.86
CA THR A 390 27.01 -29.13 -17.19
C THR A 390 28.21 -28.53 -17.92
N LEU A 391 28.05 -27.31 -18.45
CA LEU A 391 29.16 -26.48 -18.92
C LEU A 391 29.69 -25.60 -17.76
N PRO A 392 31.01 -25.34 -17.66
CA PRO A 392 31.61 -24.60 -16.57
C PRO A 392 31.28 -23.10 -16.64
N ILE A 393 30.92 -22.54 -15.49
CA ILE A 393 30.68 -21.10 -15.28
C ILE A 393 32.01 -20.36 -15.41
N ALA A 394 32.14 -19.53 -16.44
CA ALA A 394 33.20 -18.52 -16.51
C ALA A 394 32.89 -17.43 -15.47
N GLY A 395 33.88 -17.09 -14.64
CA GLY A 395 33.78 -16.00 -13.67
C GLY A 395 33.59 -14.62 -14.34
N PRO A 396 33.17 -13.58 -13.59
CA PRO A 396 32.84 -12.29 -14.18
C PRO A 396 34.10 -11.60 -14.71
N GLU A 397 34.12 -11.32 -16.01
CA GLU A 397 35.12 -10.43 -16.61
C GLU A 397 34.93 -9.00 -16.07
N ILE A 398 36.00 -8.44 -15.50
CA ILE A 398 36.03 -7.07 -14.98
C ILE A 398 35.94 -6.11 -16.17
N GLY A 399 34.76 -5.52 -16.38
CA GLY A 399 34.53 -4.55 -17.44
C GLY A 399 35.28 -3.22 -17.21
N THR A 400 35.74 -2.60 -18.29
CA THR A 400 36.32 -1.25 -18.30
C THR A 400 35.29 -0.22 -18.78
N CYS A 401 35.35 1.00 -18.24
CA CYS A 401 34.44 2.09 -18.62
C CYS A 401 34.65 2.49 -20.10
N SER A 402 33.57 2.57 -20.89
CA SER A 402 33.65 2.89 -22.33
C SER A 402 34.02 4.34 -22.65
N VAL A 403 34.01 5.24 -21.65
CA VAL A 403 34.34 6.66 -21.80
C VAL A 403 35.76 6.96 -21.33
N CYS A 404 36.19 6.44 -20.17
CA CYS A 404 37.51 6.72 -19.60
C CYS A 404 38.48 5.52 -19.58
N ARG A 405 38.04 4.33 -20.02
CA ARG A 405 38.82 3.08 -20.11
C ARG A 405 39.45 2.56 -18.81
N LEU A 406 39.01 3.05 -17.64
CA LEU A 406 39.48 2.54 -16.35
C LEU A 406 38.72 1.26 -15.93
N PRO A 407 39.37 0.33 -15.20
CA PRO A 407 38.73 -0.88 -14.66
C PRO A 407 37.74 -0.51 -13.53
N MET A 408 36.59 -1.18 -13.48
CA MET A 408 35.64 -1.04 -12.38
C MET A 408 36.13 -1.87 -11.18
N GLU A 409 36.71 -1.23 -10.14
CA GLU A 409 37.07 -1.91 -8.89
C GLU A 409 35.85 -2.05 -7.96
N ILE A 410 35.75 -3.22 -7.30
CA ILE A 410 34.76 -3.52 -6.26
C ILE A 410 35.13 -2.70 -5.02
N LEU A 411 34.23 -1.81 -4.58
CA LEU A 411 34.40 -1.07 -3.33
C LEU A 411 34.29 -2.03 -2.14
N ASP A 412 35.41 -2.21 -1.44
CA ASP A 412 35.50 -2.88 -0.14
C ASP A 412 34.78 -2.04 0.93
N PRO A 413 33.76 -2.58 1.64
CA PRO A 413 32.95 -1.81 2.59
C PRO A 413 33.71 -1.33 3.84
N ASP A 414 34.92 -1.83 4.12
CA ASP A 414 35.65 -1.51 5.35
C ASP A 414 36.78 -0.46 5.20
N ARG A 415 36.88 0.23 4.07
CA ARG A 415 37.93 1.25 3.86
C ARG A 415 37.40 2.69 4.02
N PRO A 416 37.85 3.47 5.03
CA PRO A 416 37.44 4.87 5.17
C PRO A 416 38.09 5.75 4.07
N PRO A 417 37.39 6.80 3.59
CA PRO A 417 37.89 7.65 2.52
C PRO A 417 39.06 8.52 2.98
N THR A 418 40.21 8.40 2.31
CA THR A 418 41.35 9.32 2.52
C THR A 418 41.07 10.69 1.88
N PRO A 419 41.32 11.81 2.58
CA PRO A 419 41.11 13.14 2.03
C PRO A 419 42.20 13.50 1.01
N HIS A 420 41.81 13.83 -0.22
CA HIS A 420 42.74 14.35 -1.23
C HIS A 420 43.17 15.78 -0.90
N VAL A 421 44.40 15.92 -0.40
CA VAL A 421 45.11 17.21 -0.23
C VAL A 421 45.43 17.82 -1.59
N ARG A 422 44.85 18.99 -1.90
CA ARG A 422 45.22 19.79 -3.09
C ARG A 422 46.66 20.32 -2.93
N ARG A 423 47.61 19.77 -3.70
CA ARG A 423 48.95 20.37 -3.84
C ARG A 423 48.89 21.60 -4.76
N ARG A 424 49.25 22.78 -4.22
CA ARG A 424 49.56 24.00 -5.00
C ARG A 424 50.84 23.77 -5.83
N ARG A 425 50.85 24.19 -7.09
CA ARG A 425 52.09 24.44 -7.87
C ARG A 425 52.32 25.96 -8.00
N PRO A 426 53.57 26.45 -7.93
CA PRO A 426 53.88 27.88 -7.93
C PRO A 426 54.12 28.47 -9.33
N GLY A 427 53.57 29.68 -9.53
CA GLY A 427 54.05 30.87 -10.25
C GLY A 427 54.89 30.84 -11.55
N GLY A 428 54.27 31.36 -12.64
CA GLY A 428 54.79 32.44 -13.52
C GLY A 428 55.43 32.06 -14.87
N PRO A 429 55.55 32.98 -15.87
CA PRO A 429 54.89 34.28 -16.10
C PRO A 429 54.16 34.39 -17.48
N ARG A 430 53.61 35.58 -17.76
CA ARG A 430 52.70 35.99 -18.85
C ARG A 430 53.40 36.23 -20.20
N ASP A 431 52.67 36.08 -21.33
CA ASP A 431 52.51 37.11 -22.39
C ASP A 431 51.56 36.69 -23.54
N ASP A 432 50.58 37.59 -23.80
CA ASP A 432 49.85 38.01 -25.02
C ASP A 432 49.29 37.04 -26.11
N PRO A 433 48.22 37.43 -26.86
CA PRO A 433 47.20 36.55 -27.42
C PRO A 433 47.19 36.52 -28.95
N ARG A 434 46.40 35.62 -29.56
CA ARG A 434 45.57 35.87 -30.78
C ARG A 434 45.01 34.59 -31.44
N VAL A 435 43.73 34.72 -31.85
CA VAL A 435 42.93 34.04 -32.91
C VAL A 435 42.41 32.59 -32.68
N PRO A 436 41.38 32.11 -33.42
CA PRO A 436 39.98 32.07 -32.97
C PRO A 436 39.33 30.66 -33.00
N ASN A 437 38.12 30.58 -32.46
CA ASN A 437 37.18 29.46 -32.50
C ASN A 437 36.88 28.95 -33.93
N GLU A 438 37.06 27.65 -34.16
CA GLU A 438 36.25 26.82 -35.05
C GLU A 438 36.09 25.43 -34.41
N ASP A 439 34.96 25.16 -33.77
CA ASP A 439 34.52 23.80 -33.42
C ASP A 439 33.53 23.32 -34.48
N PRO A 440 33.69 22.10 -35.04
CA PRO A 440 32.63 21.43 -35.77
C PRO A 440 31.68 20.71 -34.79
N GLU A 441 30.37 20.75 -35.08
CA GLU A 441 29.34 20.03 -34.31
C GLU A 441 29.64 18.53 -34.15
N PRO A 442 29.39 17.90 -32.99
CA PRO A 442 29.25 16.46 -32.91
C PRO A 442 27.79 16.03 -32.86
N SER A 443 27.51 15.12 -33.79
CA SER A 443 26.37 14.25 -33.95
C SER A 443 25.88 13.55 -32.67
N PHE A 444 24.55 13.44 -32.57
CA PHE A 444 23.77 12.64 -31.62
C PHE A 444 24.27 11.20 -31.44
N VAL A 445 24.58 10.80 -30.21
CA VAL A 445 24.54 9.41 -29.73
C VAL A 445 23.89 9.39 -28.34
N ARG A 446 22.82 8.59 -28.18
CA ARG A 446 22.12 8.38 -26.89
C ARG A 446 22.98 7.50 -25.98
N GLY A 447 23.41 8.04 -24.84
CA GLY A 447 24.10 7.32 -23.76
C GLY A 447 23.70 7.84 -22.38
N VAL A 448 23.60 6.93 -21.41
CA VAL A 448 23.26 7.17 -19.99
C VAL A 448 24.37 7.99 -19.32
N PRO A 449 24.09 9.08 -18.56
CA PRO A 449 25.15 9.84 -17.91
C PRO A 449 25.62 9.18 -16.60
N CYS A 450 26.94 9.05 -16.47
CA CYS A 450 27.67 8.59 -15.28
C CYS A 450 27.73 9.71 -14.23
N LEU A 451 27.43 9.38 -12.97
CA LEU A 451 27.28 10.31 -11.83
C LEU A 451 28.60 10.79 -11.18
N VAL A 452 29.74 10.73 -11.88
CA VAL A 452 31.03 11.11 -11.29
C VAL A 452 31.89 11.93 -12.26
N CYS A 453 31.48 13.17 -12.57
CA CYS A 453 32.42 14.20 -13.08
C CYS A 453 31.86 15.63 -12.91
N PRO A 454 32.56 16.54 -12.21
CA PRO A 454 32.14 17.94 -12.08
C PRO A 454 32.69 18.77 -13.26
N ALA A 455 32.03 18.68 -14.40
CA ALA A 455 32.31 19.55 -15.54
C ALA A 455 31.05 19.77 -16.36
N HIS A 456 30.03 20.43 -15.78
CA HIS A 456 28.99 21.22 -16.48
C HIS A 456 28.11 21.97 -15.46
N LEU A 457 28.76 22.67 -14.52
CA LEU A 457 28.11 23.65 -13.64
C LEU A 457 28.61 25.04 -14.02
N ASP A 458 28.02 25.62 -15.07
CA ASP A 458 28.18 27.05 -15.34
C ASP A 458 27.03 27.80 -14.65
N VAL A 459 27.25 28.13 -13.37
CA VAL A 459 26.35 28.93 -12.53
C VAL A 459 26.73 30.38 -12.67
N ARG A 460 26.20 31.09 -13.69
CA ARG A 460 26.12 32.56 -13.68
C ARG A 460 24.85 33.07 -14.36
N ASN A 461 24.18 33.97 -13.63
CA ASN A 461 23.05 34.83 -13.99
C ASN A 461 21.66 34.20 -14.00
N PHE A 462 20.89 34.39 -12.91
CA PHE A 462 19.61 35.12 -12.94
C PHE A 462 19.08 35.34 -11.50
N ARG A 463 19.43 36.48 -10.89
CA ARG A 463 18.62 37.10 -9.84
C ARG A 463 17.91 38.29 -10.46
N ALA A 464 16.60 38.20 -10.66
CA ALA A 464 15.63 39.28 -10.41
C ALA A 464 14.25 38.93 -10.97
N ARG A 465 13.23 39.26 -10.14
CA ARG A 465 11.78 39.34 -10.39
C ARG A 465 10.98 38.08 -10.07
N GLY A 466 10.37 38.14 -8.88
CA GLY A 466 9.37 37.19 -8.43
C GLY A 466 8.19 37.07 -9.39
N ARG A 467 7.93 35.83 -9.79
CA ARG A 467 6.64 35.22 -10.12
C ARG A 467 6.96 33.72 -10.28
N ARG A 468 6.46 32.88 -9.36
CA ARG A 468 6.63 31.43 -9.43
C ARG A 468 5.99 30.93 -10.74
N ALA A 469 6.81 30.45 -11.67
CA ALA A 469 6.34 29.73 -12.85
C ALA A 469 5.91 28.33 -12.42
N ARG A 470 4.63 27.98 -12.63
CA ARG A 470 4.12 26.62 -12.47
C ARG A 470 4.49 25.78 -13.69
N PRO A 471 4.81 24.49 -13.55
CA PRO A 471 4.88 23.59 -14.70
C PRO A 471 3.46 23.35 -15.25
N LEU A 472 3.27 23.57 -16.55
CA LEU A 472 2.05 23.20 -17.27
C LEU A 472 2.08 21.70 -17.59
N PRO A 473 0.98 20.95 -17.41
CA PRO A 473 0.94 19.53 -17.75
C PRO A 473 0.98 19.30 -19.27
N CYS A 474 1.76 18.29 -19.64
CA CYS A 474 2.01 17.83 -21.00
C CYS A 474 0.78 17.12 -21.61
N GLN A 475 -0.23 17.87 -22.08
CA GLN A 475 -1.25 17.35 -23.03
C GLN A 475 -1.72 18.37 -24.08
N ARG A 476 -0.99 19.47 -24.32
CA ARG A 476 -1.33 20.45 -25.38
C ARG A 476 -0.26 20.69 -26.45
N ALA A 477 0.70 19.76 -26.62
CA ALA A 477 1.75 19.86 -27.63
C ALA A 477 1.54 19.00 -28.90
N THR A 478 0.32 18.50 -29.16
CA THR A 478 0.05 17.63 -30.34
C THR A 478 -0.95 18.19 -31.36
N ARG A 479 -1.28 19.49 -31.32
CA ARG A 479 -2.11 20.13 -32.36
C ARG A 479 -1.46 21.30 -33.12
N LEU A 480 -0.20 21.65 -32.82
CA LEU A 480 0.52 22.74 -33.51
C LEU A 480 1.71 22.30 -34.39
N CYS A 481 1.94 20.99 -34.53
CA CYS A 481 3.01 20.45 -35.40
C CYS A 481 2.51 19.76 -36.69
N ARG A 482 1.24 19.99 -37.10
CA ARG A 482 0.71 19.57 -38.42
C ARG A 482 0.39 20.73 -39.38
N ALA A 483 0.66 21.98 -39.02
CA ALA A 483 0.38 23.15 -39.85
C ALA A 483 1.61 23.87 -40.46
N ARG A 484 2.82 23.28 -40.38
CA ARG A 484 4.05 23.84 -41.00
C ARG A 484 4.82 22.81 -41.86
N ARG A 485 4.09 21.95 -42.59
CA ARG A 485 4.66 21.08 -43.64
C ARG A 485 3.83 21.03 -44.94
N ARG A 486 3.11 22.12 -45.27
CA ARG A 486 2.57 22.36 -46.62
C ARG A 486 2.65 23.85 -46.91
N GLY A 487 3.68 24.27 -47.64
CA GLY A 487 3.88 25.68 -47.96
C GLY A 487 5.22 25.97 -48.63
N ARG A 488 5.61 25.16 -49.62
CA ARG A 488 6.63 25.48 -50.63
C ARG A 488 6.47 24.53 -51.82
N ALA A 489 5.56 24.84 -52.74
CA ALA A 489 5.55 24.37 -54.13
C ALA A 489 4.45 25.10 -54.92
N GLY A 490 4.85 25.82 -55.98
CA GLY A 490 3.99 26.42 -57.03
C GLY A 490 3.14 27.61 -56.56
N VAL A 491 3.08 28.76 -57.22
CA VAL A 491 2.84 28.96 -58.66
C VAL A 491 3.41 30.33 -59.07
N ARG A 492 4.17 30.37 -60.16
CA ARG A 492 4.44 31.59 -60.93
C ARG A 492 3.45 31.64 -62.10
N ARG A 493 2.92 32.85 -62.33
CA ARG A 493 2.46 33.47 -63.60
C ARG A 493 1.34 32.77 -64.39
N ALA A 494 0.20 33.44 -64.46
CA ALA A 494 -0.34 33.97 -65.72
C ALA A 494 -1.34 35.09 -65.38
N ASP A 495 -1.06 36.32 -65.82
CA ASP A 495 -2.09 37.26 -66.22
C ASP A 495 -1.53 38.02 -67.42
N LEU A 496 -2.31 37.96 -68.50
CA LEU A 496 -2.16 38.73 -69.72
C LEU A 496 -2.58 40.18 -69.41
N GLY A 497 -1.69 41.09 -69.80
CA GLY A 497 -1.81 42.54 -69.79
C GLY A 497 -0.51 43.08 -70.36
#